data_AF-A0A351IT16-F1
#
_entry.id   AF-A0A351IT16-F1
#
_cell.length_a   1.000
_cell.length_b   1.000
_cell.length_c   1.000
_cell.angle_alpha   90.00
_cell.angle_beta   90.00
_cell.angle_gamma   90.00
#
_symmetry.space_group_name_H-M   'P 1'
#
loop_
_entity.id
_entity.type
_entity.pdbx_description
1 polymer ?
#
loop_
_entity_poly.entity_id
_entity_poly.type
_entity_poly.pdbx_seq_one_letter_code
_entity_poly.pdbx_strand_id
1 'polypeptide(L)'
;MAPGLVVEEVDVAGPPTSSTIRAAGWAEAVVLLAGAGALDGSVVSPDGATATALVDDDGIRVSVRCGDPLDETVLRSYCVGAAHMAWSWITSEALSVDADGVVQDLTVRSFGVVRATDTPPISVVIEDDGGEPVNGSDAVFAAVAAATWRHRGCPEDLPTG
;
A
#
# COMPACT_ATOMS: atom_id res chain seq x y z
N MET A 1 -1.58 -7.80 -7.42
CA MET A 1 -2.70 -8.42 -8.15
C MET A 1 -3.66 -9.01 -7.15
N ALA A 2 -4.92 -8.58 -7.20
CA ALA A 2 -6.00 -9.05 -6.34
C ALA A 2 -6.60 -10.34 -6.94
N PRO A 3 -6.43 -11.52 -6.32
CA PRO A 3 -6.92 -12.77 -6.89
C PRO A 3 -8.44 -12.78 -7.07
N GLY A 4 -8.91 -13.22 -8.23
CA GLY A 4 -10.35 -13.33 -8.51
C GLY A 4 -11.06 -12.01 -8.80
N LEU A 5 -10.34 -10.88 -8.85
CA LEU A 5 -10.87 -9.58 -9.25
C LEU A 5 -10.19 -9.12 -10.54
N VAL A 6 -10.96 -8.41 -11.37
CA VAL A 6 -10.47 -7.69 -12.54
C VAL A 6 -10.60 -6.20 -12.23
N VAL A 7 -9.49 -5.47 -12.33
CA VAL A 7 -9.47 -4.01 -12.20
C VAL A 7 -9.49 -3.44 -13.62
N GLU A 8 -10.53 -2.66 -13.93
CA GLU A 8 -10.72 -2.00 -15.22
C GLU A 8 -10.65 -0.48 -15.03
N GLU A 9 -9.77 0.19 -15.78
CA GLU A 9 -9.74 1.64 -15.85
C GLU A 9 -10.83 2.13 -16.79
N VAL A 10 -11.65 3.05 -16.32
CA VAL A 10 -12.72 3.67 -17.10
C VAL A 10 -12.56 5.19 -17.06
N ASP A 11 -12.42 5.80 -18.23
CA ASP A 11 -12.38 7.25 -18.34
C ASP A 11 -13.76 7.85 -18.02
N VAL A 12 -13.78 8.82 -17.11
CA VAL A 12 -14.97 9.60 -16.74
C VAL A 12 -14.74 11.08 -17.01
N ALA A 13 -15.82 11.86 -17.09
CA ALA A 13 -15.72 13.30 -17.24
C ALA A 13 -15.02 13.91 -16.02
N GLY A 14 -13.88 14.58 -16.24
CA GLY A 14 -13.08 15.15 -15.17
C GLY A 14 -11.63 15.41 -15.58
N PRO A 15 -10.76 15.75 -14.62
CA PRO A 15 -9.32 15.79 -14.83
C PRO A 15 -8.79 14.41 -15.28
N PRO A 16 -7.72 14.37 -16.11
CA PRO A 16 -7.13 13.10 -16.53
C PRO A 16 -6.55 12.35 -15.32
N THR A 17 -6.83 11.05 -15.25
CA THR A 17 -6.28 10.10 -14.28
C THR A 17 -5.47 9.03 -14.99
N SER A 18 -4.78 8.16 -14.25
CA SER A 18 -4.08 7.02 -14.85
C SER A 18 -3.97 5.83 -13.89
N SER A 19 -4.24 4.63 -14.39
CA SER A 19 -3.96 3.37 -13.68
C SER A 19 -2.47 2.97 -13.67
N THR A 20 -1.61 3.70 -14.40
CA THR A 20 -0.17 3.41 -14.47
C THR A 20 0.61 3.89 -13.26
N ILE A 21 -0.02 4.69 -12.39
CA ILE A 21 0.56 5.14 -11.13
C ILE A 21 0.71 3.95 -10.19
N ARG A 22 1.74 3.99 -9.32
CA ARG A 22 2.05 2.95 -8.34
C ARG A 22 0.77 2.37 -7.76
N ALA A 23 0.64 1.07 -7.94
CA ALA A 23 -0.38 0.23 -7.33
C ALA A 23 -1.85 0.66 -7.53
N ALA A 24 -2.13 1.61 -8.42
CA ALA A 24 -3.45 2.19 -8.61
C ALA A 24 -4.49 1.14 -9.01
N GLY A 25 -5.60 1.11 -8.29
CA GLY A 25 -6.73 0.20 -8.49
C GLY A 25 -6.52 -1.20 -7.91
N TRP A 26 -5.33 -1.80 -8.06
CA TRP A 26 -5.10 -3.17 -7.58
C TRP A 26 -4.74 -3.26 -6.09
N ALA A 27 -4.14 -2.23 -5.50
CA ALA A 27 -3.90 -2.20 -4.05
C ALA A 27 -5.21 -2.10 -3.28
N GLU A 28 -6.14 -1.26 -3.73
CA GLU A 28 -7.50 -1.11 -3.20
C GLU A 28 -8.24 -2.45 -3.26
N ALA A 29 -8.16 -3.14 -4.40
CA ALA A 29 -8.74 -4.46 -4.56
C ALA A 29 -8.12 -5.50 -3.60
N VAL A 30 -6.81 -5.45 -3.36
CA VAL A 30 -6.12 -6.30 -2.36
C VAL A 30 -6.58 -5.98 -0.93
N VAL A 31 -6.71 -4.70 -0.59
CA VAL A 31 -7.24 -4.26 0.71
C VAL A 31 -8.64 -4.83 0.93
N LEU A 32 -9.55 -4.66 -0.04
CA LEU A 32 -10.92 -5.18 0.01
C LEU A 32 -10.96 -6.71 0.18
N LEU A 33 -10.20 -7.47 -0.62
CA LEU A 33 -10.13 -8.93 -0.47
C LEU A 33 -9.60 -9.35 0.89
N ALA A 34 -8.61 -8.63 1.42
CA ALA A 34 -8.09 -8.88 2.75
C ALA A 34 -9.16 -8.65 3.82
N GLY A 35 -9.83 -7.49 3.84
CA GLY A 35 -10.88 -7.24 4.84
C GLY A 35 -12.08 -8.19 4.73
N ALA A 36 -12.39 -8.68 3.53
CA ALA A 36 -13.40 -9.71 3.31
C ALA A 36 -12.98 -11.13 3.74
N GLY A 37 -11.73 -11.32 4.17
CA GLY A 37 -11.19 -12.65 4.49
C GLY A 37 -10.94 -13.54 3.26
N ALA A 38 -10.94 -12.96 2.06
CA ALA A 38 -10.74 -13.67 0.79
C ALA A 38 -9.27 -13.73 0.34
N LEU A 39 -8.38 -13.08 1.07
CA LEU A 39 -6.94 -13.09 0.81
C LEU A 39 -6.15 -13.36 2.10
N ASP A 40 -5.59 -14.55 2.22
CA ASP A 40 -4.69 -14.90 3.31
C ASP A 40 -3.27 -15.13 2.78
N GLY A 41 -2.27 -14.65 3.52
CA GLY A 41 -0.85 -14.79 3.16
C GLY A 41 -0.35 -13.67 2.26
N SER A 42 0.44 -14.04 1.25
CA SER A 42 1.26 -13.07 0.50
C SER A 42 0.51 -12.35 -0.61
N VAL A 43 0.83 -11.07 -0.78
CA VAL A 43 0.42 -10.24 -1.92
C VAL A 43 1.46 -10.37 -3.03
N VAL A 44 1.01 -10.57 -4.27
CA VAL A 44 1.88 -10.65 -5.45
C VAL A 44 1.67 -9.41 -6.32
N SER A 45 2.72 -8.64 -6.64
CA SER A 45 2.63 -7.49 -7.56
C SER A 45 2.47 -7.95 -9.01
N PRO A 46 2.04 -7.07 -9.94
CA PRO A 46 2.00 -7.38 -11.37
C PRO A 46 3.38 -7.81 -11.94
N ASP A 47 4.46 -7.25 -11.40
CA ASP A 47 5.85 -7.55 -11.79
C ASP A 47 6.38 -8.85 -11.16
N GLY A 48 5.58 -9.55 -10.35
CA GLY A 48 5.90 -10.86 -9.77
C GLY A 48 6.55 -10.83 -8.39
N ALA A 49 6.83 -9.66 -7.82
CA ALA A 49 7.31 -9.57 -6.44
C ALA A 49 6.23 -10.02 -5.46
N THR A 50 6.64 -10.67 -4.37
CA THR A 50 5.73 -11.15 -3.34
C THR A 50 6.06 -10.51 -2.00
N ALA A 51 5.05 -10.07 -1.25
CA ALA A 51 5.24 -9.51 0.08
C ALA A 51 4.20 -10.00 1.08
N THR A 52 4.60 -10.13 2.34
CA THR A 52 3.71 -10.29 3.48
C THR A 52 3.94 -9.15 4.47
N ALA A 53 2.89 -8.77 5.18
CA ALA A 53 2.98 -7.78 6.24
C ALA A 53 2.17 -8.22 7.46
N LEU A 54 2.71 -7.92 8.63
CA LEU A 54 2.01 -8.00 9.90
C LEU A 54 2.05 -6.62 10.56
N VAL A 55 0.89 -6.16 11.03
CA VAL A 55 0.72 -4.89 11.74
C VAL A 55 0.09 -5.21 13.09
N ASP A 56 0.77 -4.82 14.16
CA ASP A 56 0.30 -4.92 15.54
C ASP A 56 0.86 -3.77 16.39
N ASP A 57 0.62 -3.83 17.70
CA ASP A 57 1.02 -2.80 18.66
C ASP A 57 2.55 -2.58 18.71
N ASP A 58 3.35 -3.57 18.29
CA ASP A 58 4.81 -3.48 18.26
C ASP A 58 5.33 -2.81 16.98
N GLY A 59 4.52 -2.76 15.92
CA GLY A 59 4.84 -2.07 14.67
C GLY A 59 4.52 -2.88 13.41
N ILE A 60 5.25 -2.57 12.33
CA ILE A 60 5.07 -3.13 10.99
C ILE A 60 6.25 -4.06 10.67
N ARG A 61 5.94 -5.34 10.42
CA ARG A 61 6.92 -6.36 9.98
C ARG A 61 6.60 -6.77 8.55
N VAL A 62 7.58 -6.62 7.67
CA VAL A 62 7.46 -6.91 6.24
C VAL A 62 8.43 -8.02 5.87
N SER A 63 7.97 -9.00 5.08
CA SER A 63 8.84 -9.89 4.31
C SER A 63 8.56 -9.65 2.81
N VAL A 64 9.61 -9.56 2.01
CA VAL A 64 9.54 -9.34 0.56
C VAL A 64 10.47 -10.28 -0.20
N ARG A 65 9.96 -10.86 -1.28
CA ARG A 65 10.70 -11.63 -2.30
C ARG A 65 10.59 -10.89 -3.62
N CYS A 66 11.72 -10.55 -4.22
CA CYS A 66 11.75 -9.77 -5.46
C CYS A 66 13.02 -10.00 -6.30
N GLY A 67 13.52 -11.24 -6.34
CA GLY A 67 14.79 -11.54 -7.00
C GLY A 67 16.02 -11.13 -6.19
N ASP A 68 17.19 -11.23 -6.82
CA ASP A 68 18.47 -10.74 -6.31
C ASP A 68 18.54 -9.21 -6.39
N PRO A 69 18.47 -8.47 -5.27
CA PRO A 69 18.40 -7.01 -5.29
C PRO A 69 19.66 -6.39 -5.91
N LEU A 70 19.48 -5.41 -6.80
CA LEU A 70 20.60 -4.63 -7.35
C LEU A 70 21.41 -3.92 -6.25
N ASP A 71 20.72 -3.48 -5.19
CA ASP A 71 21.32 -2.97 -3.95
C ASP A 71 20.32 -3.20 -2.80
N GLU A 72 20.72 -3.99 -1.80
CA GLU A 72 19.86 -4.37 -0.68
C GLU A 72 19.50 -3.16 0.20
N THR A 73 20.41 -2.19 0.38
CA THR A 73 20.18 -0.99 1.19
C THR A 73 19.15 -0.09 0.53
N VAL A 74 19.24 0.07 -0.78
CA VAL A 74 18.27 0.81 -1.58
C VAL A 74 16.91 0.12 -1.51
N LEU A 75 16.84 -1.18 -1.80
CA LEU A 75 15.59 -1.94 -1.73
C LEU A 75 14.93 -1.82 -0.35
N ARG A 76 15.70 -2.01 0.73
CA ARG A 76 15.22 -1.87 2.10
C ARG A 76 14.63 -0.49 2.36
N SER A 77 15.27 0.57 1.87
CA SER A 77 14.77 1.95 2.00
C SER A 77 13.46 2.16 1.22
N TYR A 78 13.35 1.59 0.02
CA TYR A 78 12.11 1.60 -0.77
C TYR A 78 10.98 0.85 -0.07
N CYS A 79 11.25 -0.30 0.55
CA CYS A 79 10.26 -1.05 1.32
C CYS A 79 9.79 -0.29 2.56
N VAL A 80 10.69 0.37 3.30
CA VAL A 80 10.33 1.22 4.44
C VAL A 80 9.44 2.39 3.99
N GLY A 81 9.80 3.06 2.89
CA GLY A 81 8.99 4.13 2.31
C GLY A 81 7.60 3.64 1.86
N ALA A 82 7.53 2.48 1.20
CA ALA A 82 6.27 1.86 0.79
C ALA A 82 5.36 1.52 1.99
N ALA A 83 5.93 0.97 3.05
CA ALA A 83 5.21 0.67 4.28
C ALA A 83 4.70 1.95 4.98
N HIS A 84 5.51 3.02 5.01
CA HIS A 84 5.10 4.34 5.52
C HIS A 84 3.91 4.91 4.73
N MET A 85 3.99 4.94 3.39
CA MET A 85 2.90 5.42 2.54
C MET A 85 1.62 4.59 2.73
N ALA A 86 1.73 3.27 2.82
CA ALA A 86 0.58 2.39 3.03
C ALA A 86 -0.09 2.62 4.39
N TRP A 87 0.70 2.76 5.46
CA TRP A 87 0.18 3.12 6.78
C TRP A 87 -0.51 4.49 6.74
N SER A 88 0.15 5.49 6.16
CA SER A 88 -0.36 6.85 6.04
C SER A 88 -1.68 6.90 5.27
N TRP A 89 -1.76 6.18 4.15
CA TRP A 89 -2.99 6.05 3.35
C TRP A 89 -4.18 5.54 4.16
N ILE A 90 -4.03 4.42 4.86
CA ILE A 90 -5.14 3.80 5.58
C ILE A 90 -5.51 4.59 6.85
N THR A 91 -4.57 5.32 7.44
CA THR A 91 -4.76 5.91 8.77
C THR A 91 -5.06 7.40 8.75
N SER A 92 -4.61 8.15 7.75
CA SER A 92 -4.71 9.61 7.80
C SER A 92 -4.90 10.32 6.47
N GLU A 93 -4.51 9.75 5.33
CA GLU A 93 -4.58 10.49 4.06
C GLU A 93 -6.01 10.57 3.49
N ALA A 94 -6.47 11.80 3.20
CA ALA A 94 -7.78 12.04 2.60
C ALA A 94 -7.80 13.30 1.73
N LEU A 95 -8.64 13.30 0.69
CA LEU A 95 -8.97 14.49 -0.09
C LEU A 95 -10.43 14.86 0.11
N SER A 96 -10.67 15.98 0.77
CA SER A 96 -11.98 16.58 0.95
C SER A 96 -12.35 17.38 -0.30
N VAL A 97 -13.58 17.20 -0.77
CA VAL A 97 -14.17 17.97 -1.87
C VAL A 97 -15.42 18.70 -1.38
N ASP A 98 -15.62 19.94 -1.83
CA ASP A 98 -16.85 20.67 -1.54
C ASP A 98 -18.00 20.27 -2.50
N ALA A 99 -19.15 20.94 -2.36
CA ALA A 99 -20.35 20.66 -3.16
C ALA A 99 -20.16 20.94 -4.66
N ASP A 100 -19.16 21.74 -5.03
CA ASP A 100 -18.82 22.07 -6.41
C ASP A 100 -17.71 21.15 -6.96
N GLY A 101 -17.24 20.18 -6.16
CA GLY A 101 -16.18 19.25 -6.54
C GLY A 101 -14.77 19.84 -6.42
N VAL A 102 -14.60 20.95 -5.71
CA VAL A 102 -13.29 21.59 -5.53
C VAL A 102 -12.56 20.95 -4.35
N VAL A 103 -11.34 20.50 -4.59
CA VAL A 103 -10.44 19.93 -3.57
C VAL A 103 -10.04 21.01 -2.55
N GLN A 104 -10.22 20.70 -1.27
CA GLN A 104 -9.90 21.62 -0.17
C GLN A 104 -8.53 21.37 0.45
N ASP A 105 -8.00 20.14 0.34
CA ASP A 105 -6.74 19.73 0.96
C ASP A 105 -5.54 20.03 0.05
N LEU A 106 -5.06 21.28 0.10
CA LEU A 106 -4.04 21.81 -0.83
C LEU A 106 -2.58 21.74 -0.33
N THR A 107 -2.34 21.10 0.81
CA THR A 107 -1.01 20.96 1.43
C THR A 107 -0.78 19.55 1.95
N VAL A 108 0.49 19.16 2.14
CA VAL A 108 0.87 17.89 2.80
C VAL A 108 0.20 17.73 4.18
N ARG A 109 0.01 18.83 4.91
CA ARG A 109 -0.63 18.80 6.24
C ARG A 109 -2.13 18.60 6.16
N SER A 110 -2.80 19.27 5.22
CA SER A 110 -4.25 19.12 5.04
C SER A 110 -4.60 17.77 4.40
N PHE A 111 -3.75 17.24 3.52
CA PHE A 111 -3.90 15.90 2.97
C PHE A 111 -3.73 14.80 4.03
N GLY A 112 -2.99 15.07 5.11
CA GLY A 112 -2.86 14.14 6.24
C GLY A 112 -1.70 13.16 6.11
N VAL A 113 -0.59 13.51 5.46
CA VAL A 113 0.59 12.62 5.42
C VAL A 113 1.14 12.42 6.84
N VAL A 114 1.21 11.17 7.29
CA VAL A 114 1.73 10.81 8.62
C VAL A 114 3.20 11.21 8.73
N ARG A 115 3.56 11.89 9.82
CA ARG A 115 4.95 12.23 10.11
C ARG A 115 5.75 10.96 10.37
N ALA A 116 7.01 10.91 9.92
CA ALA A 116 7.88 9.76 10.15
C ALA A 116 8.01 9.36 11.63
N THR A 117 7.95 10.33 12.55
CA THR A 117 7.99 10.07 14.01
C THR A 117 6.73 9.41 14.56
N ASP A 118 5.61 9.53 13.83
CA ASP A 118 4.30 9.03 14.24
C ASP A 118 3.97 7.70 13.54
N THR A 119 4.82 7.26 12.62
CA THR A 119 4.69 5.95 11.97
C THR A 119 5.24 4.86 12.89
N PRO A 120 4.53 3.72 13.06
CA PRO A 120 5.04 2.62 13.85
C PRO A 120 6.41 2.14 13.35
N PRO A 121 7.26 1.55 14.21
CA PRO A 121 8.53 0.98 13.78
C PRO A 121 8.36 0.01 12.62
N ILE A 122 9.20 0.12 11.59
CA ILE A 122 9.13 -0.70 10.39
C ILE A 122 10.37 -1.59 10.31
N SER A 123 10.15 -2.89 10.19
CA SER A 123 11.21 -3.87 9.95
C SER A 123 10.95 -4.62 8.65
N VAL A 124 12.02 -4.85 7.89
CA VAL A 124 11.95 -5.45 6.55
C VAL A 124 12.90 -6.65 6.51
N VAL A 125 12.39 -7.80 6.10
CA VAL A 125 13.17 -8.97 5.73
C VAL A 125 13.12 -9.08 4.21
N ILE A 126 14.28 -9.05 3.56
CA ILE A 126 14.41 -9.33 2.13
C ILE A 126 14.76 -10.82 2.05
N GLU A 127 13.87 -11.59 1.45
CA GLU A 127 14.03 -13.02 1.26
C GLU A 127 14.61 -13.29 -0.12
N ASP A 128 15.73 -14.02 -0.14
CA ASP A 128 16.36 -14.48 -1.37
C ASP A 128 15.52 -15.60 -2.01
N ASP A 129 15.17 -15.42 -3.28
CA ASP A 129 14.50 -16.43 -4.10
C ASP A 129 15.33 -16.83 -5.34
N GLY A 130 16.56 -16.31 -5.46
CA GLY A 130 17.48 -16.54 -6.58
C GLY A 130 16.96 -16.07 -7.95
N GLY A 131 15.89 -15.29 -7.99
CA GLY A 131 15.26 -14.78 -9.20
C GLY A 131 15.93 -13.52 -9.78
N GLU A 132 15.51 -13.14 -10.97
CA GLU A 132 15.88 -11.83 -11.54
C GLU A 132 15.24 -10.69 -10.73
N PRO A 133 15.96 -9.60 -10.45
CA PRO A 133 15.40 -8.44 -9.73
C PRO A 133 14.13 -7.88 -10.36
N VAL A 134 13.10 -7.69 -9.53
CA VAL A 134 11.85 -7.02 -9.88
C VAL A 134 11.47 -5.97 -8.82
N ASN A 135 10.50 -5.09 -9.11
CA ASN A 135 10.07 -4.09 -8.13
C ASN A 135 9.30 -4.74 -6.96
N GLY A 136 9.94 -4.79 -5.79
CA GLY A 136 9.34 -5.28 -4.54
C GLY A 136 8.46 -4.27 -3.79
N SER A 137 8.66 -2.97 -4.00
CA SER A 137 8.05 -1.92 -3.18
C SER A 137 6.53 -1.85 -3.33
N ASP A 138 6.00 -2.15 -4.51
CA ASP A 138 4.56 -2.12 -4.76
C ASP A 138 3.83 -3.29 -4.08
N ALA A 139 4.45 -4.47 -4.02
CA ALA A 139 3.94 -5.60 -3.24
C ALA A 139 3.91 -5.25 -1.74
N VAL A 140 4.98 -4.62 -1.24
CA VAL A 140 5.06 -4.15 0.15
C VAL A 140 3.97 -3.13 0.48
N PHE A 141 3.76 -2.14 -0.39
CA PHE A 141 2.72 -1.13 -0.22
C PHE A 141 1.33 -1.79 -0.05
N ALA A 142 0.95 -2.66 -0.98
CA ALA A 142 -0.36 -3.32 -0.93
C ALA A 142 -0.51 -4.28 0.25
N ALA A 143 0.55 -5.03 0.61
CA ALA A 143 0.54 -5.92 1.77
C ALA A 143 0.38 -5.15 3.09
N VAL A 144 1.11 -4.05 3.27
CA VAL A 144 1.03 -3.22 4.47
C VAL A 144 -0.31 -2.50 4.56
N ALA A 145 -0.86 -2.01 3.45
CA ALA A 145 -2.19 -1.39 3.43
C ALA A 145 -3.27 -2.39 3.87
N ALA A 146 -3.26 -3.60 3.31
CA ALA A 146 -4.19 -4.67 3.67
C ALA A 146 -4.05 -5.09 5.15
N ALA A 147 -2.82 -5.28 5.63
CA ALA A 147 -2.55 -5.62 7.02
C ALA A 147 -2.96 -4.50 7.98
N THR A 148 -2.74 -3.23 7.61
CA THR A 148 -3.14 -2.07 8.41
C THR A 148 -4.67 -2.00 8.51
N TRP A 149 -5.39 -2.11 7.40
CA TRP A 149 -6.85 -2.05 7.42
C TRP A 149 -7.47 -3.18 8.26
N ARG A 150 -6.94 -4.40 8.15
CA ARG A 150 -7.30 -5.53 9.01
C ARG A 150 -7.01 -5.26 10.49
N HIS A 151 -5.83 -4.74 10.80
CA HIS A 151 -5.44 -4.39 12.16
C HIS A 151 -6.40 -3.32 12.76
N ARG A 152 -6.90 -2.40 11.94
CA ARG A 152 -7.90 -1.39 12.32
C ARG A 152 -9.33 -1.92 12.40
N GLY A 153 -9.56 -3.21 12.15
CA GLY A 153 -10.88 -3.85 12.24
C GLY A 153 -11.76 -3.70 10.99
N CYS A 154 -11.16 -3.36 9.84
CA CYS A 154 -11.86 -3.20 8.56
C CYS A 154 -13.05 -2.22 8.59
N PRO A 155 -12.89 -0.98 9.10
CA PRO A 155 -13.98 -0.01 9.08
C PRO A 155 -14.38 0.32 7.64
N GLU A 156 -15.66 0.68 7.47
CA GLU A 156 -16.25 1.02 6.16
C GLU A 156 -15.68 2.32 5.59
N ASP A 157 -15.26 3.23 6.47
CA ASP A 157 -14.71 4.53 6.12
C ASP A 157 -13.18 4.55 6.31
N LEU A 158 -12.49 5.16 5.35
CA LEU A 158 -11.10 5.57 5.43
C LEU A 158 -11.02 7.10 5.35
N PRO A 159 -10.01 7.73 5.98
CA PRO A 159 -8.98 7.13 6.82
C PRO A 159 -9.50 6.71 8.21
N THR A 160 -8.76 5.82 8.88
CA THR A 160 -9.19 5.19 10.15
C THR A 160 -8.85 5.95 11.44
N GLY A 161 -8.17 7.10 11.36
CA GLY A 161 -7.79 7.93 12.51
C GLY A 161 -6.40 7.66 13.06
#